data_AF-A0A914Y1I7-F1
#
_entry.id   AF-A0A914Y1I7-F1
#
_cell.length_a   1.000
_cell.length_b   1.000
_cell.length_c   1.000
_cell.angle_alpha   90.00
_cell.angle_beta   90.00
_cell.angle_gamma   90.00
#
_symmetry.space_group_name_H-M   'P 1'
#
loop_
_entity.id
_entity.type
_entity.pdbx_description
1 polymer ?
#
loop_
_entity_poly.entity_id
_entity_poly.type
_entity_poly.pdbx_seq_one_letter_code
_entity_poly.pdbx_strand_id
1 'polypeptide(L)' 'MRNTKMISAEKQANFTLNFLQQTIQVKGLKSLILSPLSLSIDLAVIYNGASKDTAKQLANVLIGGKLHS' A
#
# COMPACT_ATOMS: atom_id res chain seq x y z
N MET A 1 17.76 4.32 11.19
CA MET A 1 16.55 4.90 10.56
C MET A 1 16.32 4.22 9.21
N ARG A 2 15.13 3.66 8.95
CA ARG A 2 14.79 3.18 7.60
C ARG A 2 14.53 4.42 6.73
N ASN A 3 15.17 4.51 5.57
CA ASN A 3 14.94 5.60 4.62
C ASN A 3 13.50 5.50 4.09
N THR A 4 12.60 6.29 4.67
CA THR A 4 11.22 6.46 4.22
C THR A 4 11.22 7.33 2.96
N LYS A 5 11.38 6.69 1.80
CA LYS A 5 11.02 7.34 0.54
C LYS A 5 9.53 7.67 0.60
N MET A 6 9.19 8.95 0.44
CA MET A 6 7.82 9.42 0.28
C MET A 6 7.11 8.55 -0.78
N ILE A 7 5.88 8.14 -0.50
CA ILE A 7 5.02 7.48 -1.49
C ILE A 7 4.82 8.51 -2.62
N SER A 8 5.33 8.22 -3.82
CA SER A 8 5.10 9.10 -4.96
C SER A 8 3.63 9.05 -5.37
N ALA A 9 3.13 10.13 -5.99
CA ALA A 9 1.76 10.19 -6.50
C ALA A 9 1.43 8.99 -7.42
N GLU A 10 2.40 8.57 -8.25
CA GLU A 10 2.30 7.39 -9.10
C GLU A 10 2.13 6.09 -8.31
N LYS A 11 2.93 5.88 -7.26
CA LYS A 11 2.84 4.68 -6.41
C LYS A 11 1.52 4.65 -5.64
N GLN A 12 1.07 5.80 -5.17
CA GLN A 12 -0.23 5.94 -4.52
C GLN A 12 -1.38 5.65 -5.48
N ALA A 13 -1.29 6.10 -6.74
CA ALA A 13 -2.26 5.80 -7.78
C ALA A 13 -2.31 4.30 -8.08
N ASN A 14 -1.14 3.66 -8.24
CA ASN A 14 -1.05 2.22 -8.49
C ASN A 14 -1.62 1.38 -7.34
N PHE A 15 -1.29 1.72 -6.09
CA PHE A 15 -1.88 1.10 -4.90
C PHE A 15 -3.41 1.24 -4.91
N THR A 16 -3.90 2.46 -5.17
CA THR A 16 -5.33 2.77 -5.21
C THR A 16 -6.06 1.94 -6.26
N LEU A 17 -5.54 1.87 -7.49
CA LEU A 17 -6.16 1.13 -8.58
C LEU A 17 -6.19 -0.37 -8.29
N ASN A 18 -5.08 -0.94 -7.81
CA ASN A 18 -5.01 -2.35 -7.45
C ASN A 18 -5.99 -2.70 -6.33
N PHE A 19 -6.06 -1.85 -5.29
CA PHE A 19 -6.98 -2.04 -4.18
C PHE A 19 -8.44 -1.95 -4.62
N LEU A 20 -8.79 -0.99 -5.47
CA LEU A 20 -10.13 -0.84 -6.02
C LEU A 20 -10.53 -2.06 -6.86
N GLN A 21 -9.66 -2.51 -7.77
CA GLN A 21 -9.90 -3.70 -8.60
C GLN A 21 -10.16 -4.94 -7.74
N GLN A 22 -9.32 -5.20 -6.74
CA GLN A 22 -9.50 -6.32 -5.82
C GLN A 22 -10.81 -6.20 -5.02
N THR A 23 -11.16 -5.00 -4.56
CA THR A 23 -12.40 -4.78 -3.82
C THR A 23 -13.63 -5.04 -4.68
N ILE A 24 -13.62 -4.59 -5.94
CA ILE A 24 -14.71 -4.85 -6.90
C ILE A 24 -14.83 -6.34 -7.19
N GLN A 25 -13.71 -7.06 -7.37
CA GLN A 25 -13.73 -8.51 -7.58
C GLN A 25 -14.38 -9.26 -6.42
N VAL A 26 -14.18 -8.82 -5.18
CA VAL A 26 -14.71 -9.48 -3.98
C VAL A 26 -16.15 -9.05 -3.65
N LYS A 27 -16.47 -7.76 -3.79
CA LYS A 27 -17.76 -7.17 -3.35
C LYS A 27 -18.78 -7.04 -4.48
N GLY A 28 -18.37 -7.24 -5.73
CA GLY A 28 -19.16 -6.91 -6.92
C GLY A 28 -19.31 -5.41 -7.14
N LEU A 29 -20.15 -5.03 -8.10
CA LEU A 29 -20.39 -3.63 -8.49
C LEU A 29 -21.39 -2.92 -7.58
N LYS A 30 -21.16 -2.94 -6.26
CA LYS A 30 -21.93 -2.17 -5.27
C LYS A 30 -21.29 -0.79 -5.06
N SER A 31 -22.10 0.20 -4.68
CA SER A 31 -21.60 1.52 -4.28
C SER A 31 -20.52 1.38 -3.19
N LEU A 32 -19.36 1.99 -3.43
CA LEU A 32 -18.17 1.82 -2.63
C LEU A 32 -17.50 3.17 -2.40
N ILE A 33 -17.27 3.51 -1.12
CA ILE A 33 -16.50 4.69 -0.72
C ILE A 33 -15.26 4.19 0.01
N LEU A 34 -14.09 4.63 -0.44
CA LEU A 34 -12.79 4.24 0.10
C LEU A 34 -11.89 5.47 0.21
N SER A 35 -10.96 5.45 1.17
CA SER A 35 -9.87 6.42 1.27
C SER A 35 -8.52 5.69 1.12
N PRO A 36 -8.01 5.54 -0.12
CA PRO A 36 -6.74 4.87 -0.37
C PRO A 36 -5.55 5.56 0.32
N LEU A 37 -5.61 6.89 0.48
CA LEU A 37 -4.58 7.63 1.19
C LEU A 37 -4.54 7.26 2.68
N SER A 38 -5.71 7.20 3.33
CA SER A 38 -5.77 6.78 4.75
C SER A 38 -5.18 5.39 4.94
N LEU A 39 -5.55 4.43 4.09
CA LEU A 39 -5.02 3.07 4.15
C LEU A 39 -3.50 3.02 3.94
N SER A 40 -2.97 3.84 3.02
CA SER A 40 -1.52 3.90 2.78
C SER A 40 -0.75 4.44 4.00
N ILE A 41 -1.34 5.39 4.73
CA ILE A 41 -0.74 5.95 5.96
C ILE A 41 -0.73 4.89 7.06
N ASP A 42 -1.85 4.21 7.29
CA ASP A 42 -1.95 3.15 8.30
C ASP A 42 -0.92 2.04 8.05
N LEU A 43 -0.80 1.59 6.80
CA LEU A 43 0.18 0.60 6.39
C LEU A 43 1.63 1.10 6.54
N ALA A 44 1.89 2.39 6.33
CA ALA A 44 3.21 2.99 6.53
C ALA A 44 3.59 3.04 8.03
N VAL A 45 2.61 3.29 8.91
CA VAL A 45 2.81 3.19 10.37
C VAL A 45 3.14 1.75 10.76
N ILE A 46 2.38 0.77 10.27
CA ILE A 46 2.64 -0.65 10.52
C ILE A 46 4.02 -1.06 9.99
N TYR A 47 4.41 -0.57 8.80
CA TYR A 47 5.73 -0.83 8.22
C TYR A 47 6.87 -0.39 9.13
N ASN A 48 6.72 0.70 9.89
CA ASN A 48 7.75 1.16 10.83
C ASN A 48 7.98 0.16 11.96
N GLY A 49 6.94 -0.52 12.45
CA GLY A 49 7.05 -1.56 13.49
C GLY A 49 7.34 -2.97 12.95
N ALA A 50 7.08 -3.21 11.67
CA ALA A 50 7.26 -4.52 11.05
C ALA A 50 8.73 -4.92 10.93
N SER A 51 9.00 -6.22 10.86
CA SER A 51 10.34 -6.80 10.70
C SER A 51 10.37 -7.85 9.59
N LYS A 52 11.56 -8.12 9.04
CA LYS A 52 11.83 -9.17 8.05
C LYS A 52 10.81 -9.17 6.90
N ASP A 53 10.16 -10.30 6.66
CA ASP A 53 9.25 -10.53 5.55
C ASP A 53 8.02 -9.63 5.61
N THR A 54 7.51 -9.34 6.80
CA THR A 54 6.37 -8.43 6.97
C THR A 54 6.73 -7.01 6.51
N ALA A 55 7.92 -6.51 6.87
CA ALA A 55 8.38 -5.20 6.40
C ALA A 55 8.55 -5.21 4.86
N LYS A 56 9.09 -6.29 4.29
CA LYS A 56 9.28 -6.43 2.84
C LYS A 56 7.94 -6.45 2.10
N GLN A 57 6.94 -7.17 2.60
CA GLN A 57 5.60 -7.23 2.03
C GLN A 57 4.92 -5.86 2.03
N LEU A 58 4.97 -5.15 3.17
CA LEU A 58 4.40 -3.80 3.29
C LEU A 58 5.08 -2.81 2.34
N ALA A 59 6.40 -2.86 2.22
CA ALA A 59 7.14 -2.02 1.28
C ALA A 59 6.80 -2.33 -0.19
N ASN A 60 6.57 -3.60 -0.54
CA ASN A 60 6.16 -3.97 -1.89
C ASN A 60 4.78 -3.39 -2.24
N VAL A 61 3.84 -3.43 -1.30
CA VAL A 61 2.48 -2.90 -1.48
C VAL A 61 2.48 -1.37 -1.58
N LEU A 62 3.22 -0.68 -0.71
CA LEU A 62 3.21 0.78 -0.65
C LEU A 62 4.13 1.47 -1.68
N ILE A 63 5.25 0.83 -2.01
CA ILE A 63 6.37 1.46 -2.72
C ILE A 63 6.62 0.80 -4.09
N GLY A 64 5.93 -0.28 -4.44
CA GLY A 64 6.08 -0.92 -5.75
C GLY A 64 7.43 -1.64 -5.95
N GLY A 65 7.99 -2.21 -4.88
CA GLY A 65 9.04 -3.23 -4.94
C GLY A 65 10.37 -2.84 -5.60
N LYS A 66 11.30 -2.31 -4.80
CA LYS A 66 12.75 -2.59 -4.85
C LYS A 66 13.39 -2.07 -3.56
N LEU A 67 13.24 -2.81 -2.47
CA LEU A 67 14.21 -2.79 -1.38
C LEU A 67 15.14 -3.97 -1.66
N HIS A 68 16.37 -3.68 -2.11
CA HIS A 68 17.40 -4.69 -2.36
C HIS A 68 17.56 -5.60 -1.13
N SER A 69 17.73 -6.90 -1.42
CA SER A 69 18.20 -7.92 -0.49
C SER A 69 19.59 -7.59 0.03
#